data_AF-A0A2P8AZ95-F1
#
_entry.id   AF-A0A2P8AZ95-F1
#
_cell.length_a   1.000
_cell.length_b   1.000
_cell.length_c   1.000
_cell.angle_alpha   90.00
_cell.angle_beta   90.00
_cell.angle_gamma   90.00
#
_symmetry.space_group_name_H-M   'P 1'
#
loop_
_entity.id
_entity.type
_entity.pdbx_description
1 polymer ?
#
loop_
_entity_poly.entity_id
_entity_poly.type
_entity_poly.pdbx_seq_one_letter_code
_entity_poly.pdbx_strand_id
1 'polypeptide(L)'
;MPAPPSPPRRTLPIVLLDGIVAMAGAARRAVLGRGDGSRLAHVAIVASLGVLLATAYSIVTVLRTPERLTPVAVGPAAGVPATDPASTGAPDERPGPTVATPRTSAPLVTRAAPPAPGGPAAPPATRTPSATASAPPTPVALRADFAVEESALLSYSAAVTIDNPGPAPAPDWTLVVVLPRESLQVTSVTGARTSRDGTTWTFVPDGDSGRVPGHGTVRVTFRVNGAAISATPTACTIDGTACTGLPA
;
A
#
# COMPACT_ATOMS: atom_id res chain seq x y z
N MET A 1 -24.70 48.81 -12.53
CA MET A 1 -25.31 47.50 -12.86
C MET A 1 -24.85 46.48 -11.84
N PRO A 2 -25.74 45.82 -11.07
CA PRO A 2 -25.36 44.75 -10.16
C PRO A 2 -25.06 43.46 -10.95
N ALA A 3 -24.04 42.72 -10.52
CA ALA A 3 -23.68 41.43 -11.11
C ALA A 3 -24.72 40.33 -10.74
N PRO A 4 -25.01 39.37 -11.64
CA PRO A 4 -25.94 38.28 -11.36
C PRO A 4 -25.37 37.34 -10.27
N PRO A 5 -26.23 36.77 -9.41
CA PRO A 5 -25.80 35.83 -8.38
C PRO A 5 -25.29 34.53 -9.00
N SER A 6 -24.12 34.08 -8.53
CA SER A 6 -23.51 32.80 -8.90
C SER A 6 -24.42 31.62 -8.51
N PRO A 7 -24.62 30.61 -9.40
CA PRO A 7 -25.45 29.46 -9.08
C PRO A 7 -24.83 28.61 -7.96
N PRO A 8 -25.67 28.00 -7.08
CA PRO A 8 -25.19 27.16 -5.99
C PRO A 8 -24.47 25.93 -6.55
N ARG A 9 -23.22 25.70 -6.10
CA ARG A 9 -22.47 24.47 -6.35
C ARG A 9 -23.22 23.30 -5.71
N ARG A 10 -24.08 22.64 -6.48
CA ARG A 10 -24.72 21.38 -6.09
C ARG A 10 -23.62 20.34 -5.99
N THR A 11 -23.35 19.91 -4.77
CA THR A 11 -22.40 18.85 -4.46
C THR A 11 -22.88 17.53 -5.07
N LEU A 12 -21.96 16.83 -5.72
CA LEU A 12 -22.09 15.49 -6.30
C LEU A 12 -23.02 14.49 -5.58
N PRO A 13 -23.08 14.42 -4.23
CA PRO A 13 -24.04 13.56 -3.52
C PRO A 13 -25.52 13.81 -3.87
N ILE A 14 -25.90 15.06 -4.14
CA ILE A 14 -27.31 15.41 -4.44
C ILE A 14 -27.69 14.94 -5.85
N VAL A 15 -26.76 15.03 -6.81
CA VAL A 15 -26.97 14.54 -8.19
C VAL A 15 -27.11 13.01 -8.20
N LEU A 16 -26.35 12.31 -7.35
CA LEU A 16 -26.45 10.86 -7.21
C LEU A 16 -27.78 10.43 -6.58
N LEU A 17 -28.25 11.16 -5.55
CA LEU A 17 -29.54 10.91 -4.90
C LEU A 17 -30.72 11.17 -5.84
N ASP A 18 -30.71 12.27 -6.59
CA ASP A 18 -31.75 12.56 -7.60
C ASP A 18 -31.79 11.48 -8.70
N GLY A 19 -30.62 10.94 -9.10
CA GLY A 19 -30.53 9.83 -10.05
C GLY A 19 -31.17 8.54 -9.53
N ILE A 20 -30.95 8.20 -8.24
CA ILE A 20 -31.52 7.00 -7.61
C ILE A 20 -33.05 7.14 -7.43
N VAL A 21 -33.53 8.32 -7.03
CA VAL A 21 -34.97 8.59 -6.88
C VAL A 21 -35.68 8.59 -8.24
N ALA A 22 -35.05 9.14 -9.28
CA ALA A 22 -35.58 9.09 -10.65
C ALA A 22 -35.63 7.65 -11.19
N MET A 23 -34.61 6.84 -10.94
CA MET A 23 -34.56 5.44 -11.36
C MET A 23 -35.60 4.57 -10.62
N ALA A 24 -35.78 4.80 -9.31
CA ALA A 24 -36.82 4.13 -8.53
C ALA A 24 -38.24 4.54 -8.96
N GLY A 25 -38.45 5.81 -9.34
CA GLY A 25 -39.71 6.30 -9.89
C GLY A 25 -40.04 5.73 -11.27
N ALA A 26 -39.04 5.54 -12.13
CA ALA A 26 -39.19 4.92 -13.44
C ALA A 26 -39.50 3.41 -13.34
N ALA A 27 -38.85 2.70 -12.42
CA ALA A 27 -39.12 1.30 -12.15
C ALA A 27 -40.54 1.07 -11.62
N ARG A 28 -41.03 1.92 -10.70
CA ARG A 28 -42.42 1.83 -10.21
C ARG A 28 -43.46 2.12 -11.29
N ARG A 29 -43.20 3.06 -12.20
CA ARG A 29 -44.11 3.36 -13.32
C ARG A 29 -44.15 2.23 -14.36
N ALA A 30 -43.04 1.54 -14.59
CA ALA A 30 -43.00 0.37 -15.48
C ALA A 30 -43.76 -0.85 -14.89
N VAL A 31 -43.77 -1.00 -13.56
CA VAL A 31 -44.40 -2.13 -12.88
C VAL A 31 -45.92 -1.95 -12.73
N LEU A 32 -46.41 -0.72 -12.56
CA LEU A 32 -47.85 -0.45 -12.35
C LEU A 32 -48.64 -0.18 -13.63
N GLY A 33 -47.97 0.01 -14.77
CA GLY A 33 -48.62 0.40 -16.04
C GLY A 33 -49.02 -0.73 -17.00
N ARG A 34 -48.83 -2.01 -16.64
CA ARG A 34 -49.10 -3.13 -17.56
C ARG A 34 -50.13 -4.08 -16.98
N GLY A 35 -51.40 -3.71 -17.20
CA GLY A 35 -52.56 -4.58 -16.99
C GLY A 35 -52.47 -5.87 -17.83
N ASP A 36 -53.08 -6.92 -17.29
CA ASP A 36 -53.48 -8.20 -17.91
C ASP A 36 -52.43 -9.29 -18.21
N GLY A 37 -51.16 -9.16 -17.79
CA GLY A 37 -50.12 -10.20 -17.97
C GLY A 37 -49.67 -10.98 -16.70
N SER A 38 -50.42 -10.86 -15.60
CA SER A 38 -49.93 -11.04 -14.22
C SER A 38 -49.23 -12.37 -13.89
N ARG A 39 -49.71 -13.52 -14.38
CA ARG A 39 -49.13 -14.82 -14.00
C ARG A 39 -47.80 -15.12 -14.66
N LEU A 40 -47.66 -14.83 -15.95
CA LEU A 40 -46.41 -15.04 -16.68
C LEU A 40 -45.32 -14.07 -16.22
N ALA A 41 -45.69 -12.82 -15.90
CA ALA A 41 -44.76 -11.85 -15.33
C ALA A 41 -44.30 -12.25 -13.92
N HIS A 42 -45.22 -12.72 -13.06
CA HIS A 42 -44.84 -13.26 -11.74
C HIS A 42 -43.94 -14.49 -11.86
N VAL A 43 -44.24 -15.42 -12.77
CA VAL A 43 -43.38 -16.59 -13.01
C VAL A 43 -42.00 -16.17 -13.49
N ALA A 44 -41.89 -15.19 -14.40
CA ALA A 44 -40.61 -14.67 -14.85
C ALA A 44 -39.81 -14.01 -13.72
N ILE A 45 -40.47 -13.24 -12.85
CA ILE A 45 -39.83 -12.61 -11.68
C ILE A 45 -39.35 -13.66 -10.67
N VAL A 46 -40.18 -14.66 -10.36
CA VAL A 46 -39.80 -15.73 -9.43
C VAL A 46 -38.66 -16.58 -10.02
N ALA A 47 -38.71 -16.89 -11.32
CA ALA A 47 -37.66 -17.63 -12.00
C ALA A 47 -36.32 -16.86 -12.01
N SER A 48 -36.36 -15.56 -12.35
CA SER A 48 -35.15 -14.72 -12.34
C SER A 48 -34.59 -14.54 -10.93
N LEU A 49 -35.43 -14.39 -9.91
CA LEU A 49 -34.99 -14.37 -8.51
C LEU A 49 -34.38 -15.70 -8.07
N GLY A 50 -34.98 -16.83 -8.48
CA GLY A 50 -34.44 -18.17 -8.22
C GLY A 50 -33.06 -18.38 -8.83
N VAL A 51 -32.86 -17.97 -10.09
CA VAL A 51 -31.56 -18.02 -10.77
C VAL A 51 -30.53 -17.14 -10.04
N LEU A 52 -30.91 -15.94 -9.62
CA LEU A 52 -30.04 -15.03 -8.88
C LEU A 52 -29.60 -15.64 -7.54
N LEU A 53 -30.55 -16.19 -6.78
CA LEU A 53 -30.27 -16.85 -5.50
C LEU A 53 -29.39 -18.09 -5.67
N ALA A 54 -29.64 -18.91 -6.70
CA ALA A 54 -28.82 -20.08 -7.00
C ALA A 54 -27.38 -19.68 -7.37
N THR A 55 -27.22 -18.63 -8.18
CA THR A 55 -25.90 -18.13 -8.60
C THR A 55 -25.13 -17.58 -7.40
N ALA A 56 -25.78 -16.76 -6.56
CA ALA A 56 -25.19 -16.25 -5.32
C ALA A 56 -24.81 -17.39 -4.37
N TYR A 57 -25.65 -18.40 -4.22
CA TYR A 57 -25.37 -19.58 -3.41
C TYR A 57 -24.15 -20.35 -3.95
N SER A 58 -24.07 -20.62 -5.26
CA SER A 58 -22.91 -21.25 -5.88
C SER A 58 -21.61 -20.46 -5.69
N ILE A 59 -21.65 -19.13 -5.79
CA ILE A 59 -20.48 -18.28 -5.54
C ILE A 59 -20.03 -18.41 -4.07
N VAL A 60 -20.99 -18.36 -3.13
CA VAL A 60 -20.71 -18.47 -1.70
C VAL A 60 -20.17 -19.85 -1.33
N THR A 61 -20.70 -20.94 -1.90
CA THR A 61 -20.19 -22.30 -1.62
C THR A 61 -18.77 -22.48 -2.15
N VAL A 62 -18.50 -22.04 -3.39
CA VAL A 62 -17.15 -22.10 -3.98
C VAL A 62 -16.14 -21.28 -3.17
N LEU A 63 -16.50 -20.06 -2.75
CA LEU A 63 -15.62 -19.20 -1.95
C LEU A 63 -15.44 -19.70 -0.51
N ARG A 64 -16.41 -20.42 0.06
CA ARG A 64 -16.33 -20.96 1.43
C ARG A 64 -15.69 -22.35 1.52
N THR A 65 -15.46 -23.05 0.40
CA THR A 65 -14.73 -24.32 0.38
C THR A 65 -13.45 -24.26 -0.47
N PRO A 66 -12.40 -23.54 -0.02
CA PRO A 66 -11.10 -23.59 -0.69
C PRO A 66 -10.35 -24.93 -0.49
N GLU A 67 -10.82 -25.81 0.40
CA GLU A 67 -10.09 -27.02 0.85
C GLU A 67 -10.34 -28.30 0.01
N ARG A 68 -10.90 -28.21 -1.20
CA ARG A 68 -11.09 -29.39 -2.09
C ARG A 68 -10.51 -29.24 -3.50
N LEU A 69 -9.50 -28.40 -3.66
CA LEU A 69 -8.57 -28.50 -4.78
C LEU A 69 -7.25 -29.10 -4.28
N THR A 70 -7.30 -30.35 -3.81
CA THR A 70 -6.09 -31.16 -3.71
C THR A 70 -5.49 -31.25 -5.12
N PRO A 71 -4.22 -30.87 -5.32
CA PRO A 71 -3.55 -31.06 -6.59
C PRO A 71 -3.57 -32.55 -6.91
N VAL A 72 -3.94 -32.89 -8.16
CA VAL A 72 -3.71 -34.22 -8.72
C VAL A 72 -2.20 -34.46 -8.62
N ALA A 73 -1.80 -35.25 -7.63
CA ALA A 73 -0.47 -35.82 -7.57
C ALA A 73 -0.33 -36.73 -8.80
N VAL A 74 0.45 -36.28 -9.78
CA VAL A 74 1.01 -37.16 -10.80
C VAL A 74 1.92 -38.13 -10.06
N GLY A 75 1.43 -39.34 -9.84
CA GLY A 75 2.17 -40.39 -9.15
C GLY A 75 3.41 -40.80 -9.95
N PRO A 76 4.57 -41.00 -9.32
CA PRO A 76 5.66 -41.74 -9.93
C PRO A 76 5.28 -43.21 -9.97
N ALA A 77 5.37 -43.81 -11.15
CA ALA A 77 5.17 -45.24 -11.34
C ALA A 77 6.14 -46.05 -10.47
N ALA A 78 5.61 -47.06 -9.77
CA ALA A 78 6.34 -48.19 -9.18
C ALA A 78 7.17 -48.90 -10.25
N GLY A 79 8.24 -49.65 -9.95
CA GLY A 79 8.86 -50.10 -8.70
C GLY A 79 9.95 -51.14 -9.05
N VAL A 80 10.84 -51.47 -8.12
CA VAL A 80 11.74 -52.65 -8.18
C VAL A 80 12.01 -53.12 -6.73
N PRO A 81 12.05 -54.44 -6.45
CA PRO A 81 11.80 -54.99 -5.10
C PRO A 81 13.04 -55.12 -4.20
N ALA A 82 12.72 -55.44 -2.95
CA ALA A 82 13.55 -55.54 -1.77
C ALA A 82 14.69 -56.59 -1.81
N THR A 83 15.74 -56.28 -1.05
CA THR A 83 16.65 -57.25 -0.43
C THR A 83 17.01 -56.76 0.98
N ASP A 84 16.44 -57.40 2.01
CA ASP A 84 16.95 -57.46 3.40
C ASP A 84 18.18 -58.43 3.46
N PRO A 85 18.95 -58.63 4.56
CA PRO A 85 18.71 -58.27 5.97
C PRO A 85 19.94 -57.82 6.81
N ALA A 86 19.67 -57.60 8.11
CA ALA A 86 20.51 -57.96 9.29
C ALA A 86 21.67 -57.05 9.77
N SER A 87 21.34 -56.34 10.86
CA SER A 87 22.11 -55.96 12.07
C SER A 87 23.47 -56.64 12.32
N THR A 88 24.50 -55.86 12.69
CA THR A 88 25.55 -56.22 13.68
C THR A 88 26.32 -54.96 14.12
N GLY A 89 26.44 -54.74 15.44
CA GLY A 89 27.57 -54.02 16.06
C GLY A 89 27.30 -52.64 16.70
N ALA A 90 27.27 -52.61 18.03
CA ALA A 90 27.46 -51.41 18.86
C ALA A 90 28.97 -51.07 19.01
N PRO A 91 29.44 -50.28 19.99
CA PRO A 91 29.31 -48.82 20.19
C PRO A 91 30.70 -48.13 20.35
N ASP A 92 30.86 -46.88 19.91
CA ASP A 92 31.91 -45.90 20.32
C ASP A 92 31.85 -44.73 19.31
N GLU A 93 32.18 -43.47 19.53
CA GLU A 93 32.83 -42.71 20.61
C GLU A 93 32.53 -41.21 20.30
N ARG A 94 32.89 -40.35 21.25
CA ARG A 94 32.62 -38.92 21.46
C ARG A 94 33.17 -37.94 20.37
N PRO A 95 33.02 -36.59 20.53
CA PRO A 95 32.76 -35.63 19.45
C PRO A 95 33.96 -34.76 19.04
N GLY A 96 33.86 -34.06 17.91
CA GLY A 96 34.85 -33.05 17.49
C GLY A 96 34.22 -31.91 16.68
N PRO A 97 34.32 -30.65 17.13
CA PRO A 97 33.91 -29.47 16.36
C PRO A 97 35.07 -28.96 15.48
N THR A 98 34.83 -28.78 14.19
CA THR A 98 35.81 -28.15 13.29
C THR A 98 35.66 -26.63 13.37
N VAL A 99 36.54 -26.00 14.15
CA VAL A 99 36.86 -24.58 14.08
C VAL A 99 38.09 -24.41 13.19
N ALA A 100 37.96 -23.66 12.10
CA ALA A 100 39.09 -23.24 11.27
C ALA A 100 39.48 -21.80 11.62
N THR A 101 40.67 -21.61 12.19
CA THR A 101 41.30 -20.32 12.51
C THR A 101 42.22 -19.84 11.36
N PRO A 102 42.55 -18.54 11.30
CA PRO A 102 43.14 -17.87 10.14
C PRO A 102 44.68 -17.85 10.19
N ARG A 103 45.31 -17.66 9.01
CA ARG A 103 46.69 -17.17 8.90
C ARG A 103 46.80 -16.20 7.73
N THR A 104 47.20 -14.97 8.00
CA THR A 104 47.86 -14.13 6.99
C THR A 104 48.99 -13.38 7.67
N SER A 105 50.15 -13.49 7.03
CA SER A 105 51.49 -13.25 7.54
C SER A 105 51.86 -11.77 7.63
N ALA A 106 52.88 -11.55 8.46
CA ALA A 106 53.51 -10.31 8.91
C ALA A 106 54.35 -9.57 7.80
N PRO A 107 54.96 -8.40 8.11
CA PRO A 107 55.35 -7.35 7.17
C PRO A 107 56.82 -7.40 6.71
N LEU A 108 57.18 -6.57 5.72
CA LEU A 108 58.57 -6.26 5.37
C LEU A 108 58.78 -4.75 5.09
N VAL A 109 60.02 -4.34 5.30
CA VAL A 109 60.52 -3.03 5.72
C VAL A 109 61.38 -2.38 4.63
N THR A 110 61.33 -1.04 4.55
CA THR A 110 62.36 -0.06 4.10
C THR A 110 62.96 -0.10 2.68
N ARG A 111 62.87 1.05 1.97
CA ARG A 111 64.03 1.63 1.27
C ARG A 111 63.92 3.16 1.12
N ALA A 112 65.00 3.85 1.50
CA ALA A 112 65.18 5.30 1.45
C ALA A 112 65.72 5.79 0.09
N ALA A 113 65.66 7.13 -0.08
CA ALA A 113 65.83 8.00 -1.26
C ALA A 113 67.15 7.93 -2.07
N PRO A 114 67.24 8.66 -3.22
CA PRO A 114 67.91 9.98 -3.21
C PRO A 114 67.28 11.08 -4.11
N PRO A 115 67.75 12.36 -4.01
CA PRO A 115 67.16 13.55 -4.62
C PRO A 115 67.84 14.02 -5.92
N ALA A 116 67.18 14.86 -6.73
CA ALA A 116 67.79 15.70 -7.78
C ALA A 116 66.81 16.77 -8.36
N PRO A 117 67.30 17.87 -8.99
CA PRO A 117 66.74 19.23 -8.84
C PRO A 117 66.17 19.90 -10.11
N GLY A 118 65.40 20.98 -9.90
CA GLY A 118 65.44 22.22 -10.70
C GLY A 118 64.42 22.44 -11.84
N GLY A 119 63.62 23.51 -11.73
CA GLY A 119 63.20 24.31 -12.90
C GLY A 119 61.72 24.77 -12.94
N PRO A 120 61.39 25.99 -13.41
CA PRO A 120 60.24 26.78 -12.95
C PRO A 120 59.08 26.89 -13.96
N ALA A 121 57.86 27.18 -13.48
CA ALA A 121 56.92 28.16 -14.06
C ALA A 121 55.56 28.09 -13.33
N ALA A 122 55.26 29.09 -12.51
CA ALA A 122 53.95 29.30 -11.94
C ALA A 122 53.00 29.88 -13.01
N PRO A 123 51.84 29.26 -13.30
CA PRO A 123 50.80 29.92 -14.08
C PRO A 123 50.07 30.95 -13.21
N PRO A 124 49.53 32.03 -13.82
CA PRO A 124 48.83 33.09 -13.10
C PRO A 124 47.59 32.54 -12.39
N ALA A 125 47.42 32.91 -11.12
CA ALA A 125 46.24 32.62 -10.34
C ALA A 125 45.03 33.35 -10.92
N THR A 126 44.26 32.64 -11.76
CA THR A 126 42.91 33.05 -12.14
C THR A 126 42.08 33.08 -10.85
N ARG A 127 41.71 34.27 -10.39
CA ARG A 127 40.77 34.45 -9.27
C ARG A 127 39.43 33.90 -9.71
N THR A 128 39.15 32.66 -9.38
CA THR A 128 37.80 32.11 -9.47
C THR A 128 36.93 32.92 -8.51
N PRO A 129 35.81 33.51 -8.97
CA PRO A 129 34.90 34.21 -8.08
C PRO A 129 34.48 33.25 -6.97
N SER A 130 34.65 33.68 -5.72
CA SER A 130 34.12 32.97 -4.55
C SER A 130 32.63 32.76 -4.77
N ALA A 131 32.26 31.53 -5.14
CA ALA A 131 30.88 31.10 -5.13
C ALA A 131 30.37 31.34 -3.72
N THR A 132 29.52 32.36 -3.58
CA THR A 132 28.78 32.59 -2.36
C THR A 132 27.99 31.31 -2.13
N ALA A 133 28.38 30.53 -1.12
CA ALA A 133 27.69 29.31 -0.76
C ALA A 133 26.26 29.71 -0.38
N SER A 134 25.33 29.50 -1.30
CA SER A 134 23.91 29.67 -1.04
C SER A 134 23.56 28.72 0.09
N ALA A 135 23.07 29.26 1.20
CA ALA A 135 22.59 28.45 2.31
C ALA A 135 21.59 27.40 1.78
N PRO A 136 21.63 26.16 2.30
CA PRO A 136 20.70 25.13 1.87
C PRO A 136 19.26 25.60 2.11
N PRO A 137 18.33 25.34 1.17
CA PRO A 137 16.95 25.76 1.31
C PRO A 137 16.35 25.12 2.58
N THR A 138 15.67 25.94 3.39
CA THR A 138 14.93 25.45 4.56
C THR A 138 13.81 24.51 4.10
N PRO A 139 13.67 23.30 4.67
CA PRO A 139 12.60 22.38 4.33
C PRO A 139 11.24 23.01 4.61
N VAL A 140 10.35 22.95 3.62
CA VAL A 140 8.95 23.38 3.78
C VAL A 140 8.15 22.18 4.29
N ALA A 141 7.27 22.40 5.27
CA ALA A 141 6.43 21.34 5.82
C ALA A 141 5.44 20.82 4.77
N LEU A 142 5.35 19.50 4.64
CA LEU A 142 4.37 18.82 3.81
C LEU A 142 2.96 18.97 4.40
N ARG A 143 1.96 18.88 3.53
CA ARG A 143 0.54 18.87 3.92
C ARG A 143 -0.06 17.53 3.53
N ALA A 144 -0.98 17.01 4.34
CA ALA A 144 -1.67 15.76 4.05
C ALA A 144 -3.17 15.92 4.27
N ASP A 145 -3.96 15.42 3.32
CA ASP A 145 -5.42 15.37 3.40
C ASP A 145 -5.91 13.92 3.37
N PHE A 146 -6.63 13.52 4.42
CA PHE A 146 -7.20 12.18 4.59
C PHE A 146 -8.66 12.16 4.11
N ALA A 147 -9.00 11.16 3.30
CA ALA A 147 -10.37 10.93 2.85
C ALA A 147 -10.71 9.44 2.82
N VAL A 148 -11.95 9.10 3.19
CA VAL A 148 -12.53 7.77 2.95
C VAL A 148 -13.17 7.78 1.56
N GLU A 149 -12.71 6.89 0.68
CA GLU A 149 -13.17 6.83 -0.72
C GLU A 149 -14.32 5.84 -0.91
N GLU A 150 -14.22 4.70 -0.25
CA GLU A 150 -15.18 3.61 -0.39
C GLU A 150 -15.43 2.99 0.98
N SER A 151 -16.71 2.73 1.29
CA SER A 151 -17.12 2.05 2.51
C SER A 151 -17.86 0.78 2.17
N ALA A 152 -17.43 -0.33 2.76
CA ALA A 152 -18.11 -1.62 2.74
C ALA A 152 -18.53 -2.03 4.16
N LEU A 153 -19.32 -3.09 4.30
CA LEU A 153 -19.81 -3.54 5.61
C LEU A 153 -18.69 -3.84 6.61
N LEU A 154 -17.57 -4.41 6.14
CA LEU A 154 -16.48 -4.91 6.98
C LEU A 154 -15.10 -4.36 6.57
N SER A 155 -15.06 -3.32 5.74
CA SER A 155 -13.81 -2.65 5.36
C SER A 155 -14.11 -1.27 4.80
N TYR A 156 -13.09 -0.42 4.72
CA TYR A 156 -13.14 0.79 3.92
C TYR A 156 -11.81 1.02 3.21
N SER A 157 -11.86 1.72 2.08
CA SER A 157 -10.69 2.21 1.37
C SER A 157 -10.52 3.69 1.71
N ALA A 158 -9.32 4.10 2.08
CA ALA A 158 -8.95 5.48 2.34
C ALA A 158 -7.79 5.92 1.46
N ALA A 159 -7.69 7.23 1.27
CA ALA A 159 -6.59 7.88 0.60
C ALA A 159 -6.05 9.03 1.43
N VAL A 160 -4.73 9.18 1.42
CA VAL A 160 -4.03 10.36 1.91
C VAL A 160 -3.33 11.02 0.74
N THR A 161 -3.70 12.27 0.46
CA THR A 161 -3.03 13.09 -0.55
C THR A 161 -2.00 13.96 0.12
N ILE A 162 -0.72 13.76 -0.22
CA ILE A 162 0.41 14.51 0.34
C ILE A 162 0.82 15.58 -0.67
N ASP A 163 0.79 16.83 -0.25
CA ASP A 163 1.16 18.03 -1.01
C ASP A 163 2.47 18.60 -0.50
N ASN A 164 3.38 18.89 -1.43
CA ASN A 164 4.62 19.58 -1.16
C ASN A 164 4.55 21.01 -1.72
N PRO A 165 4.28 22.02 -0.88
CA PRO A 165 4.20 23.40 -1.34
C PRO A 165 5.59 24.00 -1.66
N GLY A 166 6.68 23.35 -1.24
CA GLY A 166 8.05 23.80 -1.45
C GLY A 166 8.60 23.47 -2.85
N PRO A 167 9.66 24.18 -3.30
CA PRO A 167 10.27 23.95 -4.62
C PRO A 167 11.20 22.73 -4.68
N ALA A 168 11.70 22.26 -3.54
CA ALA A 168 12.57 21.09 -3.46
C ALA A 168 11.75 19.80 -3.29
N PRO A 169 12.13 18.67 -3.90
CA PRO A 169 11.47 17.39 -3.68
C PRO A 169 11.65 16.93 -2.22
N ALA A 170 10.66 16.22 -1.69
CA ALA A 170 10.69 15.59 -0.38
C ALA A 170 10.88 14.06 -0.53
N PRO A 171 12.12 13.55 -0.41
CA PRO A 171 12.41 12.14 -0.65
C PRO A 171 12.02 11.22 0.52
N ASP A 172 12.00 11.73 1.74
CA ASP A 172 12.00 10.91 2.98
C ASP A 172 10.82 11.23 3.90
N TRP A 173 9.62 11.36 3.35
CA TRP A 173 8.43 11.64 4.16
C TRP A 173 7.97 10.43 4.97
N THR A 174 7.33 10.68 6.09
CA THR A 174 6.75 9.66 6.97
C THR A 174 5.31 10.01 7.30
N LEU A 175 4.37 9.18 6.84
CA LEU A 175 2.96 9.28 7.18
C LEU A 175 2.67 8.29 8.31
N VAL A 176 2.06 8.77 9.40
CA VAL A 176 1.67 7.94 10.54
C VAL A 176 0.16 8.00 10.68
N VAL A 177 -0.47 6.84 10.78
CA VAL A 177 -1.92 6.69 10.97
C VAL A 177 -2.16 5.83 12.20
N VAL A 178 -2.98 6.32 13.14
CA VAL A 178 -3.32 5.60 14.36
C VAL A 178 -4.75 5.10 14.26
N LEU A 179 -4.93 3.78 14.31
CA LEU A 179 -6.25 3.15 14.31
C LEU A 179 -6.80 3.05 15.75
N PRO A 180 -8.12 3.07 15.95
CA PRO A 180 -8.71 3.07 17.29
C PRO A 180 -8.49 1.76 18.06
N ARG A 181 -8.15 0.66 17.38
CA ARG A 181 -8.03 -0.69 17.97
C ARG A 181 -6.95 -1.50 17.28
N GLU A 182 -6.30 -2.38 18.03
CA GLU A 182 -5.26 -3.27 17.50
C GLU A 182 -5.81 -4.42 16.65
N SER A 183 -7.09 -4.76 16.75
CA SER A 183 -7.69 -5.76 15.86
C SER A 183 -7.86 -5.26 14.42
N LEU A 184 -7.71 -3.95 14.19
CA LEU A 184 -7.75 -3.34 12.88
C LEU A 184 -6.39 -3.50 12.17
N GLN A 185 -6.47 -3.69 10.87
CA GLN A 185 -5.42 -4.13 9.97
C GLN A 185 -5.53 -3.34 8.67
N VAL A 186 -4.37 -2.88 8.20
CA VAL A 186 -4.21 -2.34 6.85
C VAL A 186 -3.77 -3.49 5.94
N THR A 187 -4.53 -3.79 4.88
CA THR A 187 -4.32 -5.01 4.08
C THR A 187 -3.95 -4.78 2.61
N SER A 188 -4.15 -3.57 2.07
CA SER A 188 -3.84 -3.26 0.67
C SER A 188 -3.33 -1.84 0.58
N VAL A 189 -2.01 -1.64 0.52
CA VAL A 189 -1.37 -0.33 0.46
C VAL A 189 -0.85 -0.07 -0.95
N THR A 190 -1.01 1.15 -1.45
CA THR A 190 -0.43 1.59 -2.72
C THR A 190 0.18 2.99 -2.53
N GLY A 191 1.34 3.22 -3.16
CA GLY A 191 2.08 4.48 -3.07
C GLY A 191 3.01 4.59 -1.85
N ALA A 192 3.08 3.56 -1.01
CA ALA A 192 3.95 3.52 0.16
C ALA A 192 4.26 2.08 0.59
N ARG A 193 5.37 1.91 1.32
CA ARG A 193 5.59 0.74 2.17
C ARG A 193 5.05 1.03 3.54
N THR A 194 4.54 0.00 4.23
CA THR A 194 3.99 0.17 5.57
C THR A 194 4.62 -0.76 6.59
N SER A 195 4.72 -0.28 7.82
CA SER A 195 5.04 -1.05 9.00
C SER A 195 4.02 -0.74 10.10
N ARG A 196 3.93 -1.63 11.07
CA ARG A 196 2.94 -1.55 12.14
C ARG A 196 3.59 -1.75 13.50
N ASP A 197 3.19 -0.92 14.46
CA ASP A 197 3.48 -1.09 15.88
C ASP A 197 2.22 -0.80 16.71
N GLY A 198 1.67 -1.81 17.38
CA GLY A 198 0.40 -1.68 18.12
C GLY A 198 -0.74 -1.18 17.23
N THR A 199 -1.35 -0.05 17.56
CA THR A 199 -2.38 0.63 16.75
C THR A 199 -1.83 1.57 15.68
N THR A 200 -0.51 1.78 15.65
CA THR A 200 0.15 2.76 14.81
C THR A 200 0.65 2.11 13.52
N TRP A 201 0.26 2.69 12.40
CA TRP A 201 0.71 2.32 11.06
C TRP A 201 1.58 3.42 10.50
N THR A 202 2.82 3.07 10.15
CA THR A 202 3.78 3.99 9.55
C THR A 202 3.89 3.68 8.08
N PHE A 203 3.86 4.71 7.25
CA PHE A 203 3.97 4.64 5.80
C PHE A 203 5.16 5.48 5.36
N VAL A 204 5.99 4.88 4.52
CA VAL A 204 7.20 5.51 3.97
C VAL A 204 7.24 5.33 2.46
N PRO A 205 7.93 6.21 1.72
CA PRO A 205 8.06 6.10 0.27
C PRO A 205 8.57 4.71 -0.16
N ASP A 206 7.96 4.21 -1.24
CA ASP A 206 8.43 3.01 -1.93
C ASP A 206 9.34 3.40 -3.09
N GLY A 207 10.65 3.38 -2.85
CA GLY A 207 11.66 3.76 -3.84
C GLY A 207 11.53 5.21 -4.33
N ASP A 208 12.04 5.45 -5.54
CA ASP A 208 12.10 6.80 -6.12
C ASP A 208 10.72 7.33 -6.58
N SER A 209 9.76 6.44 -6.86
CA SER A 209 8.39 6.81 -7.27
C SER A 209 7.53 7.30 -6.11
N GLY A 210 7.89 6.97 -4.87
CA GLY A 210 7.19 7.44 -3.68
C GLY A 210 7.55 8.87 -3.27
N ARG A 211 8.57 9.50 -3.87
CA ARG A 211 9.02 10.84 -3.48
C ARG A 211 7.99 11.89 -3.87
N VAL A 212 7.81 12.92 -3.04
CA VAL A 212 6.93 14.06 -3.40
C VAL A 212 7.73 15.08 -4.20
N PRO A 213 7.41 15.35 -5.48
CA PRO A 213 8.09 16.38 -6.25
C PRO A 213 7.91 17.77 -5.59
N GLY A 214 8.82 18.70 -5.90
CA GLY A 214 8.61 20.10 -5.53
C GLY A 214 7.35 20.65 -6.22
N HIS A 215 6.51 21.39 -5.50
CA HIS A 215 5.19 21.85 -5.94
C HIS A 215 4.29 20.72 -6.48
N GLY A 216 4.53 19.50 -6.01
CA GLY A 216 3.87 18.29 -6.49
C GLY A 216 3.07 17.62 -5.39
N THR A 217 2.32 16.60 -5.81
CA THR A 217 1.47 15.80 -4.93
C THR A 217 1.71 14.32 -5.17
N VAL A 218 1.62 13.51 -4.11
CA VAL A 218 1.53 12.06 -4.20
C VAL A 218 0.30 11.57 -3.45
N ARG A 219 -0.17 10.36 -3.78
CA ARG A 219 -1.32 9.76 -3.14
C ARG A 219 -0.96 8.40 -2.59
N VAL A 220 -1.27 8.20 -1.31
CA VAL A 220 -1.17 6.90 -0.63
C VAL A 220 -2.59 6.39 -0.44
N THR A 221 -2.88 5.20 -0.96
CA THR A 221 -4.18 4.55 -0.72
C THR A 221 -3.99 3.32 0.13
N PHE A 222 -4.94 3.07 1.03
CA PHE A 222 -4.92 1.87 1.83
C PHE A 222 -6.32 1.36 2.20
N ARG A 223 -6.45 0.05 2.38
CA ARG A 223 -7.68 -0.60 2.85
C ARG A 223 -7.54 -1.02 4.31
N VAL A 224 -8.56 -0.70 5.11
CA VAL A 224 -8.65 -1.09 6.54
C VAL A 224 -9.80 -2.07 6.72
N ASN A 225 -9.60 -3.14 7.49
CA ASN A 225 -10.70 -4.00 7.92
C ASN A 225 -11.53 -3.31 9.04
N GLY A 226 -12.84 -3.45 8.98
CA GLY A 226 -13.80 -2.73 9.83
C GLY A 226 -14.55 -1.63 9.07
N ALA A 227 -15.77 -1.35 9.52
CA ALA A 227 -16.60 -0.30 8.93
C ALA A 227 -16.07 1.10 9.32
N ALA A 228 -16.08 2.05 8.38
CA ALA A 228 -15.57 3.41 8.59
C ALA A 228 -16.11 4.06 9.88
N ILE A 229 -17.41 3.95 10.16
CA ILE A 229 -18.07 4.41 11.40
C ILE A 229 -17.32 4.03 12.70
N SER A 230 -16.63 2.89 12.75
CA SER A 230 -15.96 2.39 13.97
C SER A 230 -14.46 2.13 13.80
N ALA A 231 -13.93 2.33 12.61
CA ALA A 231 -12.56 1.97 12.24
C ALA A 231 -11.80 3.10 11.56
N THR A 232 -12.40 4.29 11.39
CA THR A 232 -11.67 5.49 10.96
C THR A 232 -10.51 5.79 11.92
N PRO A 233 -9.36 6.27 11.44
CA PRO A 233 -8.22 6.57 12.29
C PRO A 233 -8.56 7.65 13.33
N THR A 234 -7.92 7.59 14.49
CA THR A 234 -8.02 8.61 15.54
C THR A 234 -6.97 9.70 15.38
N ALA A 235 -5.88 9.42 14.67
CA ALA A 235 -4.86 10.39 14.31
C ALA A 235 -4.22 10.06 12.96
N CYS A 236 -3.77 11.10 12.28
CA CYS A 236 -2.96 11.03 11.06
C CYS A 236 -1.97 12.18 11.08
N THR A 237 -0.70 11.92 10.79
CA THR A 237 0.33 12.95 10.65
C THR A 237 1.25 12.67 9.47
N ILE A 238 1.73 13.73 8.82
CA ILE A 238 2.82 13.71 7.83
C ILE A 238 4.01 14.48 8.41
N ASP A 239 5.13 13.81 8.61
CA ASP A 239 6.33 14.38 9.25
C ASP A 239 6.03 15.13 10.56
N GLY A 240 5.10 14.57 11.35
CA GLY A 240 4.63 15.16 12.61
C GLY A 240 3.55 16.23 12.48
N THR A 241 3.20 16.67 11.26
CA THR A 241 2.13 17.64 11.00
C THR A 241 0.79 16.92 10.85
N ALA A 242 -0.25 17.34 11.56
CA ALA A 242 -1.57 16.71 11.49
C ALA A 242 -2.19 16.77 10.08
N CYS A 243 -2.76 15.65 9.64
CA CYS A 243 -3.53 15.61 8.40
C CYS A 243 -4.87 16.34 8.56
N THR A 244 -5.38 16.90 7.47
CA THR A 244 -6.76 17.40 7.39
C THR A 244 -7.72 16.26 7.03
N GLY A 245 -9.03 16.48 7.21
CA GLY A 245 -10.08 15.55 6.75
C GLY A 245 -10.43 14.39 7.68
N LEU A 246 -9.74 14.23 8.82
CA LEU A 246 -10.18 13.30 9.85
C LEU A 246 -11.44 13.83 10.58
N PRO A 247 -12.39 12.95 10.93
CA PRO A 247 -13.49 13.33 11.81
C PRO A 247 -12.93 13.71 13.18
N ALA A 248 -13.39 14.86 13.68
CA ALA A 248 -13.05 15.38 15.01
C ALA A 248 -13.74 14.60 16.13
#